data_AF-A0A1Z4JR33-F1
#
_entry.id   AF-A0A1Z4JR33-F1
#
_cell.length_a   1.000
_cell.length_b   1.000
_cell.length_c   1.000
_cell.angle_alpha   90.00
_cell.angle_beta   90.00
_cell.angle_gamma   90.00
#
_symmetry.space_group_name_H-M   'P 1'
#
loop_
_entity.id
_entity.type
_entity.pdbx_description
1 polymer ?
#
loop_
_entity_poly.entity_id
_entity_poly.type
_entity_poly.pdbx_seq_one_letter_code
_entity_poly.pdbx_strand_id
1 'polypeptide(L)'
;MKDRFNLEIGAKEPLTDWTTIQWKLIKKRVKNLRQRIYRATQNYQWNRVRSLTKLMLRSYANLLLSVRRVTLENHGKKTAGIDGQRALTPADRVKLVDQMQEYTMWKVRPTKRVYIPKSNGKPRPLGIPVLQDRVAQAMVKNALEPSWEARFEANSYGFRPGVRFVG
;
A
#
# COMPACT_ATOMS: atom_id res chain seq x y z
N MET A 1 -25.42 -15.09 0.47
CA MET A 1 -24.83 -15.49 -0.83
C MET A 1 -23.34 -15.74 -0.62
N LYS A 2 -22.94 -17.02 -0.56
CA LYS A 2 -21.55 -17.44 -0.34
C LYS A 2 -20.79 -17.23 -1.65
N ASP A 3 -19.91 -16.23 -1.70
CA ASP A 3 -19.01 -16.02 -2.86
C ASP A 3 -18.00 -17.16 -2.91
N ARG A 4 -18.34 -18.19 -3.69
CA ARG A 4 -17.45 -19.27 -4.12
C ARG A 4 -16.54 -18.77 -5.25
N PHE A 5 -15.44 -18.13 -4.88
CA PHE A 5 -14.23 -18.12 -5.70
C PHE A 5 -13.04 -18.21 -4.73
N ASN A 6 -12.70 -19.45 -4.40
CA ASN A 6 -11.56 -19.84 -3.60
C ASN A 6 -10.28 -19.14 -4.09
N LEU A 7 -9.89 -18.11 -3.35
CA LEU A 7 -8.50 -17.80 -3.01
C LEU A 7 -8.43 -17.64 -1.48
N GLU A 8 -9.27 -18.39 -0.77
CA GLU A 8 -9.14 -18.65 0.66
C GLU A 8 -8.43 -20.01 0.78
N ILE A 9 -7.19 -19.97 1.31
CA ILE A 9 -6.52 -21.07 2.02
C ILE A 9 -6.46 -22.39 1.21
N GLY A 10 -5.66 -22.40 0.14
CA GLY A 10 -5.28 -23.60 -0.61
C GLY A 10 -4.05 -23.27 -1.45
N ALA A 11 -3.04 -24.14 -1.41
CA ALA A 11 -1.67 -23.97 -1.93
C ALA A 11 -1.49 -22.81 -2.92
N LYS A 12 -0.88 -21.70 -2.45
CA LYS A 12 -0.48 -20.62 -3.34
C LYS A 12 0.54 -21.20 -4.31
N GLU A 13 0.19 -21.32 -5.59
CA GLU A 13 1.25 -21.33 -6.59
C GLU A 13 2.06 -20.03 -6.41
N PRO A 14 3.38 -20.12 -6.23
CA PRO A 14 4.21 -18.94 -6.10
C PRO A 14 4.03 -18.08 -7.34
N LEU A 15 4.01 -16.75 -7.17
CA LEU A 15 4.00 -15.87 -8.32
C LEU A 15 5.29 -16.09 -9.09
N THR A 16 5.21 -16.62 -10.30
CA THR A 16 6.39 -16.86 -11.15
C THR A 16 6.60 -15.73 -12.15
N ASP A 17 5.52 -15.18 -12.69
CA ASP A 17 5.55 -14.10 -13.67
C ASP A 17 4.65 -12.93 -13.28
N TRP A 18 5.27 -11.76 -13.12
CA TRP A 18 4.60 -10.48 -12.84
C TRP A 18 3.60 -10.06 -13.93
N THR A 19 3.82 -10.45 -15.19
CA THR A 19 2.98 -10.01 -16.32
C THR A 19 1.62 -10.70 -16.34
N THR A 20 1.53 -11.91 -15.78
CA THR A 20 0.29 -12.72 -15.72
C THR A 20 -0.75 -12.18 -14.74
N ILE A 21 -0.37 -11.22 -13.88
CA ILE A 21 -1.24 -10.67 -12.84
C ILE A 21 -2.46 -9.97 -13.46
N GLN A 22 -3.65 -10.47 -13.17
CA GLN A 22 -4.92 -9.84 -13.57
C GLN A 22 -5.22 -8.57 -12.75
N TRP A 23 -4.61 -7.45 -13.14
CA TRP A 23 -4.69 -6.18 -12.39
C TRP A 23 -6.11 -5.65 -12.16
N LYS A 24 -7.04 -5.89 -13.10
CA LYS A 24 -8.45 -5.49 -12.94
C LYS A 24 -9.10 -6.21 -11.75
N LEU A 25 -8.83 -7.50 -11.58
CA LEU A 25 -9.32 -8.29 -10.45
C LEU A 25 -8.69 -7.85 -9.13
N ILE A 26 -7.37 -7.66 -9.11
CA ILE A 26 -6.64 -7.20 -7.92
C ILE A 26 -7.18 -5.84 -7.44
N LYS A 27 -7.31 -4.87 -8.35
CA LYS A 27 -7.87 -3.55 -8.03
C LYS A 27 -9.31 -3.65 -7.51
N LYS A 28 -10.16 -4.50 -8.13
CA LYS A 28 -11.54 -4.73 -7.69
C LYS A 28 -11.59 -5.29 -6.26
N ARG A 29 -10.76 -6.28 -5.92
CA ARG A 29 -10.70 -6.88 -4.58
C ARG A 29 -10.31 -5.85 -3.51
N VAL A 30 -9.25 -5.08 -3.75
CA VAL A 30 -8.81 -4.04 -2.80
C VAL A 30 -9.89 -2.96 -2.67
N LYS A 31 -10.48 -2.48 -3.78
CA LYS A 31 -11.57 -1.50 -3.77
C LYS A 31 -12.76 -1.98 -2.93
N ASN A 32 -13.19 -3.22 -3.11
CA ASN A 32 -14.31 -3.80 -2.36
C ASN A 32 -14.03 -3.86 -0.85
N LEU A 33 -12.82 -4.30 -0.45
CA LEU A 33 -12.42 -4.29 0.96
C LEU A 33 -12.38 -2.88 1.54
N ARG A 34 -11.84 -1.89 0.79
CA ARG A 34 -11.85 -0.48 1.21
C ARG A 34 -13.27 0.04 1.41
N GLN A 35 -14.19 -0.23 0.49
CA GLN A 35 -15.60 0.16 0.62
C GLN A 35 -16.28 -0.49 1.83
N ARG A 36 -15.97 -1.76 2.13
CA ARG A 36 -16.48 -2.45 3.32
C ARG A 36 -15.97 -1.81 4.62
N ILE A 37 -14.68 -1.43 4.67
CA ILE A 37 -14.10 -0.71 5.82
C ILE A 37 -14.83 0.63 5.98
N TYR A 38 -14.93 1.42 4.90
CA TYR A 38 -15.61 2.72 4.92
C TYR A 38 -17.05 2.61 5.45
N ARG A 39 -17.86 1.69 4.90
CA ARG A 39 -19.26 1.49 5.33
C ARG A 39 -19.36 1.02 6.78
N ALA A 40 -18.47 0.12 7.22
CA ALA A 40 -18.43 -0.32 8.62
C ALA A 40 -18.08 0.83 9.57
N THR A 41 -17.19 1.74 9.16
CA THR A 41 -16.86 2.95 9.93
C THR A 41 -18.02 3.92 10.02
N GLN A 42 -18.72 4.19 8.90
CA GLN A 42 -19.91 5.04 8.87
C GLN A 42 -21.03 4.52 9.79
N ASN A 43 -21.15 3.19 9.91
CA ASN A 43 -22.15 2.54 10.76
C ASN A 43 -21.64 2.26 12.19
N TYR A 44 -20.49 2.84 12.60
CA TYR A 44 -19.90 2.67 13.94
C TYR A 44 -19.61 1.20 14.35
N GLN A 45 -19.44 0.30 13.38
CA GLN A 45 -19.20 -1.13 13.62
C GLN A 45 -17.72 -1.40 13.89
N TRP A 46 -17.18 -0.92 15.00
CA TRP A 46 -15.73 -0.90 15.28
C TRP A 46 -15.06 -2.29 15.29
N ASN A 47 -15.76 -3.32 15.77
CA ASN A 47 -15.28 -4.70 15.70
C ASN A 47 -15.13 -5.16 14.25
N ARG A 48 -16.08 -4.78 13.39
CA ARG A 48 -16.04 -5.09 11.95
C ARG A 48 -14.94 -4.30 11.24
N VAL A 49 -14.76 -3.02 11.56
CA VAL A 49 -13.64 -2.21 11.06
C VAL A 49 -12.31 -2.90 11.39
N ARG A 50 -12.07 -3.25 12.65
CA ARG A 50 -10.84 -3.93 13.09
C ARG A 50 -10.62 -5.26 12.34
N SER A 51 -11.67 -6.07 12.19
CA SER A 51 -11.61 -7.34 11.43
C SER A 51 -11.25 -7.11 9.96
N LEU A 52 -11.89 -6.15 9.30
CA LEU A 52 -11.65 -5.84 7.89
C LEU A 52 -10.29 -5.21 7.64
N THR A 53 -9.80 -4.35 8.55
CA THR A 53 -8.45 -3.78 8.48
C THR A 53 -7.40 -4.89 8.61
N LYS A 54 -7.56 -5.83 9.56
CA LYS A 54 -6.69 -7.01 9.68
C LYS A 54 -6.72 -7.88 8.41
N LEU A 55 -7.91 -8.07 7.82
CA LEU A 55 -8.06 -8.78 6.55
C LEU A 55 -7.34 -8.07 5.40
N MET A 56 -7.44 -6.74 5.30
CA MET A 56 -6.74 -5.94 4.28
C MET A 56 -5.22 -6.06 4.43
N LEU A 57 -4.70 -6.02 5.66
CA LEU A 57 -3.25 -6.13 5.93
C LEU A 57 -2.69 -7.51 5.51
N ARG A 58 -3.49 -8.58 5.60
CA ARG A 58 -3.09 -9.95 5.22
C ARG A 58 -3.42 -10.30 3.76
N SER A 59 -4.08 -9.40 3.03
CA SER A 59 -4.56 -9.66 1.68
C SER A 59 -3.43 -9.68 0.66
N TYR A 60 -3.29 -10.80 -0.07
CA TYR A 60 -2.33 -10.92 -1.17
C TYR A 60 -2.59 -9.89 -2.28
N ALA A 61 -3.86 -9.58 -2.55
CA ALA A 61 -4.21 -8.53 -3.51
C ALA A 61 -3.72 -7.14 -3.07
N ASN A 62 -3.75 -6.85 -1.76
CA ASN A 62 -3.22 -5.61 -1.22
C ASN A 62 -1.68 -5.56 -1.35
N LEU A 63 -1.01 -6.67 -1.10
CA LEU A 63 0.45 -6.79 -1.30
C LEU A 63 0.83 -6.51 -2.76
N LEU A 64 0.24 -7.22 -3.72
CA LEU A 64 0.53 -7.03 -5.15
C LEU A 64 0.28 -5.59 -5.61
N LEU A 65 -0.84 -5.00 -5.18
CA LEU A 65 -1.17 -3.62 -5.53
C LEU A 65 -0.17 -2.63 -4.92
N SER A 66 0.28 -2.88 -3.69
CA SER A 66 1.26 -2.04 -2.98
C SER A 66 2.64 -2.11 -3.62
N VAL A 67 3.09 -3.31 -4.02
CA VAL A 67 4.33 -3.50 -4.79
C VAL A 67 4.26 -2.78 -6.13
N ARG A 68 3.16 -2.93 -6.87
CA ARG A 68 2.95 -2.20 -8.13
C ARG A 68 3.05 -0.69 -7.92
N ARG A 69 2.34 -0.15 -6.93
CA ARG A 69 2.33 1.29 -6.65
C ARG A 69 3.74 1.81 -6.39
N VAL A 70 4.50 1.14 -5.53
CA VAL A 70 5.84 1.57 -5.12
C VAL A 70 6.86 1.45 -6.26
N THR A 71 6.77 0.41 -7.07
CA THR A 71 7.79 0.06 -8.08
C THR A 71 7.48 0.57 -9.50
N LEU A 72 6.24 0.96 -9.79
CA LEU A 72 5.83 1.41 -11.13
C LEU A 72 5.17 2.78 -11.14
N GLU A 73 4.40 3.14 -10.10
CA GLU A 73 3.54 4.32 -10.13
C GLU A 73 4.15 5.53 -9.39
N ASN A 74 4.79 5.31 -8.23
CA ASN A 74 5.39 6.38 -7.44
C ASN A 74 6.57 7.06 -8.17
N HIS A 75 6.72 8.38 -8.03
CA HIS A 75 7.84 9.13 -8.62
C HIS A 75 9.22 8.61 -8.17
N GLY A 76 9.36 8.25 -6.89
CA GLY A 76 10.59 7.69 -6.30
C GLY A 76 10.82 6.18 -6.56
N LYS A 77 10.18 5.59 -7.58
CA LYS A 77 10.24 4.15 -7.88
C LYS A 77 11.65 3.62 -8.19
N LYS A 78 12.54 4.47 -8.69
CA LYS A 78 13.95 4.14 -8.97
C LYS A 78 14.90 4.46 -7.80
N THR A 79 14.40 5.10 -6.73
CA THR A 79 15.21 5.56 -5.60
C THR A 79 15.36 4.43 -4.59
N ALA A 80 16.60 4.13 -4.19
CA ALA A 80 16.90 3.16 -3.15
C ALA A 80 16.96 3.83 -1.77
N GLY A 81 16.64 3.05 -0.73
CA GLY A 81 16.88 3.42 0.66
C GLY A 81 18.34 3.22 1.06
N ILE A 82 18.59 3.04 2.36
CA ILE A 82 19.94 2.84 2.90
C ILE A 82 20.54 1.49 2.50
N ASP A 83 19.70 0.50 2.18
CA ASP A 83 20.08 -0.85 1.79
C ASP A 83 20.36 -1.02 0.28
N GLY A 84 20.24 0.05 -0.50
CA GLY A 84 20.52 0.03 -1.94
C GLY A 84 19.48 -0.72 -2.80
N GLN A 85 18.46 -1.34 -2.20
CA GLN A 85 17.55 -2.23 -2.94
C GLN A 85 16.56 -1.47 -3.84
N ARG A 86 16.30 -2.03 -5.02
CA ARG A 86 15.35 -1.56 -6.04
C ARG A 86 14.67 -2.76 -6.70
N ALA A 87 13.44 -2.58 -7.17
CA ALA A 87 12.77 -3.57 -8.01
C ALA A 87 12.38 -2.95 -9.34
N LEU A 88 13.24 -3.14 -10.35
CA LEU A 88 13.11 -2.47 -11.65
C LEU A 88 12.52 -3.42 -12.70
N THR A 89 12.89 -4.70 -12.64
CA THR A 89 12.43 -5.74 -13.57
C THR A 89 11.20 -6.49 -13.05
N PRO A 90 10.42 -7.15 -13.93
CA PRO A 90 9.37 -8.09 -13.52
C PRO A 90 9.86 -9.12 -12.49
N ALA A 91 11.04 -9.72 -12.73
CA ALA A 91 11.64 -10.71 -11.84
C ALA A 91 11.97 -10.14 -10.46
N ASP A 92 12.49 -8.92 -10.37
CA ASP A 92 12.75 -8.28 -9.07
C ASP A 92 11.46 -8.08 -8.26
N ARG A 93 10.34 -7.80 -8.94
CA ARG A 93 9.05 -7.60 -8.28
C ARG A 93 8.47 -8.91 -7.76
N VAL A 94 8.68 -10.01 -8.49
CA VAL A 94 8.35 -11.35 -8.01
C VAL A 94 9.12 -11.65 -6.73
N LYS A 95 10.46 -11.51 -6.77
CA LYS A 95 11.32 -11.70 -5.58
C LYS A 95 10.91 -10.82 -4.41
N LEU A 96 10.56 -9.56 -4.67
CA LEU A 96 10.09 -8.63 -3.64
C LEU A 96 8.75 -9.08 -3.05
N VAL A 97 7.82 -9.60 -3.85
CA VAL A 97 6.55 -10.15 -3.33
C VAL A 97 6.83 -11.30 -2.37
N ASP A 98 7.72 -12.22 -2.72
CA ASP A 98 8.08 -13.36 -1.88
C ASP A 98 8.72 -12.92 -0.56
N GLN A 99 9.70 -12.01 -0.63
CA GLN A 99 10.29 -11.41 0.57
C GLN A 99 9.26 -10.72 1.47
N MET A 100 8.25 -10.08 0.87
CA MET A 100 7.17 -9.42 1.61
C MET A 100 6.19 -10.40 2.26
N GLN A 101 6.13 -11.67 1.83
CA GLN A 101 5.30 -12.67 2.51
C GLN A 101 5.90 -13.09 3.86
N GLU A 102 7.22 -13.06 3.97
CA GLU A 102 7.97 -13.34 5.21
C GLU A 102 8.24 -12.06 6.02
N TYR A 103 7.94 -10.90 5.46
CA TYR A 103 8.28 -9.62 6.05
C TYR A 103 7.51 -9.32 7.33
N THR A 104 8.27 -8.91 8.36
CA THR A 104 7.73 -8.52 9.65
C THR A 104 7.58 -7.00 9.73
N MET A 105 6.34 -6.50 9.69
CA MET A 105 6.05 -5.06 9.58
C MET A 105 6.61 -4.17 10.71
N TRP A 106 6.92 -4.73 11.89
CA TRP A 106 7.48 -3.97 13.02
C TRP A 106 9.01 -3.93 13.06
N LYS A 107 9.71 -4.67 12.19
CA LYS A 107 11.18 -4.64 12.07
C LYS A 107 11.61 -3.61 11.01
N VAL A 108 11.38 -2.33 11.31
CA VAL A 108 11.63 -1.20 10.39
C VAL A 108 13.13 -0.88 10.32
N ARG A 109 13.62 -0.50 9.13
CA ARG A 109 15.01 -0.05 8.94
C ARG A 109 15.13 1.48 9.01
N PRO A 110 16.32 2.02 9.36
CA PRO A 110 16.54 3.47 9.34
C PRO A 110 16.37 4.05 7.92
N THR A 111 15.85 5.28 7.85
CA THR A 111 15.66 5.98 6.56
C THR A 111 16.96 6.63 6.08
N LYS A 112 17.19 6.62 4.77
CA LYS A 112 18.31 7.34 4.14
C LYS A 112 18.01 8.83 4.08
N ARG A 113 18.88 9.67 4.63
CA ARG A 113 18.75 11.13 4.57
C ARG A 113 19.28 11.67 3.22
N VAL A 114 18.48 12.49 2.55
CA VAL A 114 18.89 13.23 1.35
C VAL A 114 18.40 14.67 1.48
N TYR A 115 19.18 15.63 0.99
CA TYR A 115 18.81 17.05 1.00
C TYR A 115 18.36 17.49 -0.39
N ILE A 116 17.24 18.20 -0.44
CA ILE A 116 16.66 18.76 -1.67
C ILE A 116 16.52 20.28 -1.48
N PRO A 117 16.84 21.11 -2.48
CA PRO A 117 16.68 22.55 -2.34
C PRO A 117 15.21 22.95 -2.12
N LYS A 118 14.97 23.88 -1.20
CA LYS A 118 13.70 24.63 -1.14
C LYS A 118 13.72 25.78 -2.15
N SER A 119 12.54 26.33 -2.44
CA SER A 119 12.40 27.56 -3.24
C SER A 119 13.15 28.76 -2.62
N ASN A 120 13.34 28.77 -1.30
CA ASN A 120 14.07 29.81 -0.57
C ASN A 120 15.56 29.49 -0.34
N GLY A 121 16.15 28.56 -1.11
CA GLY A 121 17.57 28.21 -1.06
C GLY A 121 18.00 27.34 0.13
N LYS A 122 17.22 27.26 1.21
CA LYS A 122 17.53 26.39 2.36
C LYS A 122 17.34 24.90 2.00
N PRO A 123 18.15 23.98 2.52
CA PRO A 123 17.97 22.55 2.25
C PRO A 123 16.75 21.99 3.00
N ARG A 124 15.95 21.15 2.33
CA ARG A 124 14.87 20.34 2.91
C ARG A 124 15.39 18.91 3.11
N PRO A 125 15.46 18.39 4.35
CA PRO A 125 15.80 17.00 4.57
C PRO A 125 14.63 16.10 4.13
N LEU A 126 14.90 15.09 3.34
CA LEU A 126 13.98 14.01 2.98
C LEU A 126 14.52 12.69 3.55
N GLY A 127 13.65 11.92 4.21
CA GLY A 127 13.93 10.54 4.60
C GLY A 127 13.40 9.58 3.54
N ILE A 128 14.27 8.77 2.97
CA ILE A 128 13.91 7.74 1.99
C ILE A 128 13.94 6.38 2.70
N PRO A 129 12.78 5.76 2.97
CA PRO A 129 12.72 4.42 3.54
C PRO A 129 13.23 3.38 2.55
N VAL A 130 13.60 2.21 3.07
CA VAL A 130 13.92 1.04 2.24
C VAL A 130 12.71 0.58 1.43
N LEU A 131 12.95 -0.23 0.40
CA LEU A 131 11.89 -0.65 -0.52
C LEU A 131 10.76 -1.40 0.18
N GLN A 132 11.10 -2.35 1.06
CA GLN A 132 10.15 -3.14 1.83
C GLN A 132 9.27 -2.27 2.74
N ASP A 133 9.86 -1.31 3.44
CA ASP A 133 9.13 -0.36 4.29
C ASP A 133 8.14 0.49 3.49
N ARG A 134 8.51 0.94 2.29
CA ARG A 134 7.59 1.67 1.40
C ARG A 134 6.41 0.81 0.95
N VAL A 135 6.63 -0.48 0.70
CA VAL A 135 5.55 -1.43 0.40
C VAL A 135 4.66 -1.63 1.61
N ALA A 136 5.23 -1.85 2.80
CA ALA A 136 4.47 -1.99 4.04
C ALA A 136 3.62 -0.74 4.34
N GLN A 137 4.19 0.47 4.18
CA GLN A 137 3.46 1.73 4.30
C GLN A 137 2.29 1.82 3.31
N ALA A 138 2.47 1.39 2.06
CA ALA A 138 1.39 1.36 1.08
C ALA A 138 0.28 0.36 1.45
N MET A 139 0.64 -0.81 1.99
CA MET A 139 -0.33 -1.80 2.48
C MET A 139 -1.14 -1.26 3.66
N VAL A 140 -0.47 -0.62 4.62
CA VAL A 140 -1.08 0.02 5.79
C VAL A 140 -1.99 1.17 5.35
N LYS A 141 -1.55 2.00 4.41
CA LYS A 141 -2.36 3.07 3.83
C LYS A 141 -3.68 2.54 3.27
N ASN A 142 -3.65 1.45 2.51
CA ASN A 142 -4.87 0.83 1.98
C ASN A 142 -5.83 0.33 3.07
N ALA A 143 -5.31 -0.02 4.25
CA ALA A 143 -6.09 -0.54 5.37
C ALA A 143 -6.69 0.56 6.27
N LEU A 144 -6.01 1.71 6.41
CA LEU A 144 -6.43 2.80 7.30
C LEU A 144 -7.22 3.91 6.61
N GLU A 145 -6.80 4.30 5.40
CA GLU A 145 -7.38 5.44 4.66
C GLU A 145 -8.91 5.38 4.53
N PRO A 146 -9.58 4.23 4.26
CA PRO A 146 -11.03 4.19 4.17
C PRO A 146 -11.76 4.56 5.47
N SER A 147 -11.18 4.22 6.63
CA SER A 147 -11.78 4.59 7.91
C SER A 147 -11.54 6.05 8.26
N TRP A 148 -10.46 6.66 7.76
CA TRP A 148 -10.21 8.08 7.95
C TRP A 148 -11.09 8.92 7.02
N GLU A 149 -11.24 8.53 5.76
CA GLU A 149 -12.16 9.21 4.82
C GLU A 149 -13.61 9.19 5.29
N ALA A 150 -14.03 8.15 6.02
CA ALA A 150 -15.35 8.09 6.62
C ALA A 150 -15.55 9.06 7.79
N ARG A 151 -14.49 9.67 8.32
CA ARG A 151 -14.50 10.51 9.53
C ARG A 151 -14.00 11.92 9.30
N PHE A 152 -13.27 12.18 8.21
CA PHE A 152 -12.75 13.51 7.91
C PHE A 152 -13.88 14.50 7.66
N GLU A 153 -13.70 15.71 8.21
CA GLU A 153 -14.56 16.84 7.95
C GLU A 153 -14.52 17.24 6.47
N ALA A 154 -15.63 17.81 5.98
CA ALA A 154 -15.72 18.27 4.59
C ALA A 154 -14.67 19.35 4.26
N ASN A 155 -14.32 20.19 5.24
CA ASN A 155 -13.39 21.31 5.07
C ASN A 155 -11.91 20.92 5.26
N SER A 156 -11.60 19.62 5.38
CA SER A 156 -10.22 19.15 5.39
C SER A 156 -9.79 18.78 3.97
N TYR A 157 -8.80 19.50 3.42
CA TYR A 157 -8.36 19.34 2.03
C TYR A 157 -6.98 18.66 1.87
N GLY A 158 -6.14 18.70 2.91
CA GLY A 158 -4.77 18.21 2.85
C GLY A 158 -4.67 16.69 2.74
N PHE A 159 -3.90 16.19 1.76
CA PHE A 159 -3.53 14.77 1.61
C PHE A 159 -4.70 13.80 1.41
N ARG A 160 -5.87 14.29 0.98
CA ARG A 160 -7.06 13.47 0.72
C ARG A 160 -7.20 13.10 -0.76
N PRO A 161 -7.55 11.85 -1.08
CA PRO A 161 -7.79 11.44 -2.46
C PRO A 161 -9.05 12.10 -3.03
N GLY A 162 -8.92 12.78 -4.17
CA GLY A 162 -10.06 13.37 -4.90
C GLY A 162 -10.51 14.74 -4.39
N VAL A 163 -9.85 15.29 -3.36
CA VAL A 163 -10.10 16.63 -2.85
C VAL A 163 -8.92 17.52 -3.23
N ARG A 164 -9.18 18.64 -3.91
CA ARG A 164 -8.19 19.68 -4.23
C ARG A 164 -8.65 20.98 -3.60
N PHE A 165 -7.71 21.74 -3.03
CA PHE A 165 -7.95 23.13 -2.72
C PHE A 165 -8.13 23.87 -4.05
N VAL A 166 -9.30 24.47 -4.25
CA VAL A 166 -9.57 25.39 -5.36
C VAL A 166 -9.54 26.77 -4.72
N GLY A 167 -8.44 27.49 -4.93
CA GLY A 167 -8.22 28.84 -4.43
C GLY A 167 -7.07 29.48 -5.18
#